data_AF-A0A351TKM8-F1
#
_entry.id   AF-A0A351TKM8-F1
#
_cell.length_a   1.000
_cell.length_b   1.000
_cell.length_c   1.000
_cell.angle_alpha   90.00
_cell.angle_beta   90.00
_cell.angle_gamma   90.00
#
_symmetry.space_group_name_H-M   'P 1'
#
loop_
_entity.id
_entity.type
_entity.pdbx_description
1 polymer ?
#
loop_
_entity_poly.entity_id
_entity_poly.type
_entity_poly.pdbx_seq_one_letter_code
_entity_poly.pdbx_strand_id
1 'polypeptide(L)'
;MKSRKLSREFDYYVLLFFSIAFIGWIWEVLLFLCTEHAFINRGVYRGPYLPIYGVGGILLVFAFRRLRGKPLLVFLLSAGACSVLEYFTSWFLEQLWDVRWWDYSGHFMNLNGRICLAGAAVFGLGGTALICLLLPLYDRLYQRISRRWRIALCLLLLLLFIADATYCAVRPNTGRGISWE
;
A
#
# COMPACT_ATOMS: atom_id res chain seq x y z
N MET A 1 -17.22 -16.62 26.81
CA MET A 1 -15.90 -16.47 26.14
C MET A 1 -15.36 -15.07 26.37
N LYS A 2 -14.32 -14.93 27.22
CA LYS A 2 -13.70 -13.62 27.50
C LYS A 2 -13.05 -13.08 26.23
N SER A 3 -13.56 -11.97 25.71
CA SER A 3 -12.90 -11.15 24.70
C SER A 3 -11.54 -10.72 25.25
N ARG A 4 -10.47 -11.45 24.88
CA ARG A 4 -9.11 -10.98 25.11
C ARG A 4 -8.97 -9.70 24.29
N LYS A 5 -8.92 -8.55 24.96
CA LYS A 5 -8.40 -7.31 24.35
C LYS A 5 -7.07 -7.69 23.70
N LEU A 6 -7.03 -7.69 22.37
CA LEU A 6 -5.83 -7.94 21.61
C LEU A 6 -4.90 -6.76 21.91
N SER A 7 -4.00 -6.86 22.90
CA SER A 7 -2.86 -5.94 22.97
C SER A 7 -2.08 -6.21 21.69
N ARG A 8 -2.19 -5.27 20.75
CA ARG A 8 -1.51 -5.40 19.47
C ARG A 8 -0.10 -4.91 19.67
N GLU A 9 0.74 -5.89 19.95
CA GLU A 9 2.18 -5.75 20.08
C GLU A 9 2.81 -5.23 18.78
N PHE A 10 4.04 -4.72 18.87
CA PHE A 10 4.78 -4.17 17.74
C PHE A 10 4.89 -5.14 16.54
N ASP A 11 5.06 -6.44 16.79
CA ASP A 11 5.16 -7.46 15.74
C ASP A 11 3.89 -7.57 14.89
N TYR A 12 2.71 -7.28 15.46
CA TYR A 12 1.46 -7.23 14.69
C TYR A 12 1.53 -6.21 13.57
N TYR A 13 2.03 -5.00 13.85
CA TYR A 13 2.05 -3.91 12.87
C TYR A 13 3.16 -4.10 11.85
N VAL A 14 4.32 -4.63 12.26
CA VAL A 14 5.41 -4.94 11.34
C VAL A 14 5.00 -6.02 10.34
N LEU A 15 4.42 -7.13 10.82
CA LEU A 15 3.97 -8.19 9.92
C LEU A 15 2.82 -7.73 9.02
N LEU A 16 1.94 -6.85 9.52
CA LEU A 16 0.88 -6.25 8.71
C LEU A 16 1.44 -5.33 7.63
N PHE A 17 2.41 -4.49 7.98
CA PHE A 17 3.14 -3.62 7.05
C PHE A 17 3.71 -4.42 5.88
N PHE A 18 4.49 -5.47 6.19
CA PHE A 18 5.10 -6.31 5.15
C PHE A 18 4.07 -7.09 4.34
N SER A 19 2.98 -7.55 4.96
CA SER A 19 1.90 -8.23 4.25
C SER A 19 1.24 -7.31 3.23
N ILE A 20 0.92 -6.07 3.62
CA ILE A 20 0.31 -5.09 2.72
C ILE A 20 1.31 -4.62 1.65
N ALA A 21 2.57 -4.39 2.03
CA ALA A 21 3.63 -4.00 1.10
C ALA A 21 3.89 -5.07 0.03
N PHE A 22 3.82 -6.35 0.41
CA PHE A 22 3.95 -7.49 -0.52
C PHE A 22 2.71 -7.61 -1.45
N ILE A 23 1.51 -7.41 -0.92
CA ILE A 23 0.28 -7.39 -1.75
C ILE A 23 0.32 -6.23 -2.74
N GLY A 24 0.76 -5.05 -2.31
CA GLY A 24 0.96 -3.89 -3.19
C GLY A 24 2.02 -4.15 -4.27
N TRP A 25 3.10 -4.85 -3.91
CA TRP A 25 4.10 -5.31 -4.87
C TRP A 25 3.51 -6.25 -5.92
N ILE A 26 2.72 -7.25 -5.51
CA ILE A 26 2.01 -8.14 -6.46
C ILE A 26 1.09 -7.33 -7.37
N TRP A 27 0.32 -6.40 -6.81
CA TRP A 27 -0.59 -5.55 -7.60
C TRP A 27 0.15 -4.81 -8.72
N GLU A 28 1.26 -4.14 -8.39
CA GLU A 28 2.07 -3.42 -9.38
C GLU A 28 2.69 -4.36 -10.41
N VAL A 29 3.30 -5.47 -9.98
CA VAL A 29 3.89 -6.45 -10.89
C VAL A 29 2.84 -6.99 -11.87
N LEU A 30 1.63 -7.32 -11.39
CA LEU A 30 0.54 -7.79 -12.24
C LEU A 30 0.05 -6.70 -13.20
N LEU A 31 -0.03 -5.45 -12.74
CA LEU A 31 -0.44 -4.33 -13.58
C LEU A 31 0.52 -4.19 -14.77
N PHE A 32 1.83 -4.16 -14.54
CA PHE A 32 2.82 -4.06 -15.62
C PHE A 32 2.94 -5.31 -16.47
N LEU A 33 2.72 -6.49 -15.89
CA LEU A 33 2.66 -7.71 -16.66
C LEU A 33 1.48 -7.70 -17.64
N CYS A 34 0.34 -7.13 -17.25
CA CYS A 34 -0.83 -7.00 -18.11
C CYS A 34 -0.73 -5.85 -19.12
N THR A 35 -0.14 -4.72 -18.75
CA THR A 35 -0.06 -3.54 -19.65
C THR A 35 1.17 -3.56 -20.54
N GLU A 36 2.35 -3.78 -19.96
CA GLU A 36 3.66 -3.70 -20.64
C GLU A 36 4.22 -5.07 -21.02
N HIS A 37 3.55 -6.17 -20.62
CA HIS A 37 3.97 -7.55 -20.92
C HIS A 37 5.38 -7.86 -20.37
N ALA A 38 5.78 -7.13 -19.33
CA ALA A 38 7.10 -7.18 -18.74
C ALA A 38 7.02 -7.30 -17.21
N PHE A 39 7.93 -8.09 -16.65
CA PHE A 39 8.09 -8.15 -15.20
C PHE A 39 8.89 -6.94 -14.73
N ILE A 40 8.21 -5.99 -14.09
CA ILE A 40 8.82 -4.75 -13.62
C ILE A 40 8.71 -4.68 -12.10
N ASN A 41 9.86 -4.69 -11.42
CA ASN A 41 9.93 -4.52 -9.98
C ASN A 41 9.99 -3.02 -9.63
N ARG A 42 8.83 -2.41 -9.37
CA ARG A 42 8.74 -0.97 -9.11
C ARG A 42 9.19 -0.57 -7.71
N GLY A 43 9.67 0.66 -7.61
CA GLY A 43 10.12 1.27 -6.36
C GLY A 43 11.63 1.18 -6.16
N VAL A 44 12.11 1.90 -5.14
CA VAL A 44 13.54 2.07 -4.84
C VAL A 44 14.20 0.77 -4.36
N TYR A 45 13.42 -0.11 -3.75
CA TYR A 45 13.85 -1.35 -3.13
C TYR A 45 13.87 -2.50 -4.15
N ARG A 46 14.76 -3.48 -3.95
CA ARG A 46 14.85 -4.68 -4.81
C ARG A 46 14.03 -5.83 -4.26
N GLY A 47 13.76 -5.84 -2.96
CA GLY A 47 12.89 -6.83 -2.35
C GLY A 47 11.44 -6.75 -2.84
N PRO A 48 10.64 -7.81 -2.64
CA PRO A 48 9.26 -7.87 -3.08
C PRO A 48 8.33 -7.09 -2.13
N TYR A 49 8.60 -5.80 -1.92
CA TYR A 49 7.78 -4.96 -1.06
C TYR A 49 7.79 -3.53 -1.56
N LEU A 50 6.60 -2.92 -1.60
CA LEU A 50 6.46 -1.49 -1.83
C LEU A 50 6.03 -0.81 -0.53
N PRO A 51 6.96 -0.14 0.19
CA PRO A 51 6.66 0.52 1.46
C PRO A 51 5.51 1.52 1.40
N ILE A 52 5.28 2.17 0.26
CA ILE A 52 4.16 3.11 0.09
C ILE A 52 2.80 2.44 0.33
N TYR A 53 2.61 1.20 -0.13
CA TYR A 53 1.40 0.44 0.15
C TYR A 53 1.33 0.01 1.61
N GLY A 54 2.46 -0.40 2.19
CA GLY A 54 2.55 -0.77 3.61
C GLY A 54 2.15 0.38 4.54
N VAL A 55 2.72 1.58 4.33
CA VAL A 55 2.39 2.78 5.11
C VAL A 55 0.94 3.20 4.87
N GLY A 56 0.53 3.34 3.60
CA GLY A 56 -0.83 3.75 3.25
C GLY A 56 -1.89 2.81 3.83
N GLY A 57 -1.66 1.50 3.74
CA GLY A 57 -2.57 0.52 4.31
C GLY A 57 -2.63 0.55 5.83
N ILE A 58 -1.50 0.75 6.52
CA ILE A 58 -1.51 0.95 7.97
C ILE A 58 -2.30 2.21 8.37
N LEU A 59 -2.14 3.31 7.63
CA LEU A 59 -2.91 4.54 7.87
C LEU A 59 -4.41 4.30 7.69
N LEU A 60 -4.83 3.61 6.62
CA LEU A 60 -6.22 3.20 6.41
C LEU A 60 -6.72 2.29 7.54
N VAL A 61 -5.90 1.37 8.03
CA VAL A 61 -6.25 0.50 9.17
C VAL A 61 -6.44 1.31 10.44
N PHE A 62 -5.58 2.29 10.72
CA PHE A 62 -5.77 3.16 11.89
C PHE A 62 -7.03 4.03 11.77
N ALA A 63 -7.30 4.59 10.60
CA ALA A 63 -8.45 5.45 10.36
C ALA A 63 -9.78 4.68 10.35
N PHE A 64 -9.85 3.54 9.66
CA PHE A 64 -11.12 2.92 9.27
C PHE A 64 -11.38 1.53 9.86
N ARG A 65 -10.48 0.96 10.68
CA ARG A 65 -10.70 -0.39 11.26
C ARG A 65 -12.02 -0.53 12.03
N ARG A 66 -12.49 0.54 12.70
CA ARG A 66 -13.77 0.52 13.43
C ARG A 66 -14.99 0.41 12.50
N LEU A 67 -14.82 0.77 11.24
CA LEU A 67 -15.87 0.79 10.21
C LEU A 67 -15.92 -0.50 9.39
N ARG A 68 -15.18 -1.55 9.77
CA ARG A 68 -15.13 -2.85 9.05
C ARG A 68 -16.49 -3.48 8.72
N GLY A 69 -17.54 -3.18 9.49
CA GLY A 69 -18.90 -3.68 9.26
C GLY A 69 -19.74 -2.84 8.29
N LYS A 70 -19.19 -1.73 7.76
CA LYS A 70 -19.87 -0.79 6.88
C LYS A 70 -19.08 -0.63 5.57
N PRO A 71 -19.06 -1.63 4.69
CA PRO A 71 -18.19 -1.66 3.50
C PRO A 71 -18.40 -0.45 2.59
N LEU A 72 -19.65 -0.03 2.36
CA LEU A 72 -19.95 1.16 1.56
C LEU A 72 -19.36 2.44 2.15
N LEU A 73 -19.38 2.58 3.47
CA LEU A 73 -18.79 3.75 4.14
C LEU A 73 -17.26 3.72 4.05
N VAL A 74 -16.65 2.55 4.21
CA VAL A 74 -15.19 2.38 4.02
C VAL A 74 -14.80 2.70 2.59
N PHE A 75 -15.59 2.27 1.60
CA PHE A 75 -15.37 2.56 0.19
C PHE A 75 -15.34 4.06 -0.06
N LEU A 76 -16.38 4.79 0.35
CA LEU A 76 -16.49 6.23 0.14
C LEU A 76 -15.37 7.00 0.85
N LEU A 77 -15.07 6.64 2.10
CA LEU A 77 -14.01 7.29 2.87
C LEU A 77 -12.61 7.00 2.32
N SER A 78 -12.35 5.77 1.89
CA SER A 78 -11.05 5.40 1.30
C SER A 78 -10.87 6.04 -0.06
N ALA A 79 -11.90 6.01 -0.91
CA ALA A 79 -11.91 6.69 -2.21
C ALA A 79 -11.64 8.19 -2.04
N GLY A 80 -12.36 8.84 -1.13
CA GLY A 80 -12.18 10.26 -0.83
C GLY A 80 -10.79 10.58 -0.26
N ALA A 81 -10.35 9.86 0.77
CA ALA A 81 -9.05 10.11 1.42
C ALA A 81 -7.87 9.92 0.46
N CYS A 82 -7.88 8.84 -0.32
CA CYS A 82 -6.83 8.59 -1.31
C CYS A 82 -6.88 9.62 -2.45
N SER A 83 -8.07 9.98 -2.95
CA SER A 83 -8.20 11.00 -4.01
C SER A 83 -7.74 12.38 -3.53
N VAL A 84 -8.01 12.75 -2.28
CA VAL A 84 -7.50 14.00 -1.69
C VAL A 84 -5.98 13.96 -1.62
N LEU A 85 -5.39 12.88 -1.08
CA LEU A 85 -3.94 12.73 -1.02
C LEU A 85 -3.30 12.79 -2.41
N GLU A 86 -3.88 12.08 -3.38
CA GLU A 86 -3.43 12.04 -4.77
C GLU A 86 -3.49 13.43 -5.40
N TYR A 87 -4.63 14.13 -5.28
CA TYR A 87 -4.79 15.48 -5.80
C TYR A 87 -3.76 16.44 -5.20
N PHE A 88 -3.61 16.44 -3.87
CA PHE A 88 -2.64 17.30 -3.18
C PHE A 88 -1.21 16.99 -3.58
N THR A 89 -0.86 15.71 -3.73
CA THR A 89 0.48 15.29 -4.15
C THR A 89 0.78 15.78 -5.57
N SER A 90 -0.15 15.57 -6.51
CA SER A 90 -0.04 16.06 -7.87
C SER A 90 0.10 17.59 -7.92
N TRP A 91 -0.75 18.31 -7.17
CA TRP A 91 -0.69 19.77 -7.11
C TRP A 91 0.62 20.28 -6.50
N PHE A 92 1.05 19.70 -5.39
CA PHE A 92 2.29 20.09 -4.71
C PHE A 92 3.52 19.87 -5.59
N LEU A 93 3.58 18.74 -6.31
CA LEU A 93 4.68 18.45 -7.25
C LEU A 93 4.75 19.45 -8.40
N GLU A 94 3.60 19.84 -8.96
CA GLU A 94 3.55 20.82 -10.03
C GLU A 94 3.94 22.22 -9.53
N GLN A 95 3.52 22.62 -8.33
CA GLN A 95 3.89 23.94 -7.80
C GLN A 95 5.38 24.08 -7.46
N LEU A 96 6.04 23.01 -6.98
CA LEU A 96 7.46 23.07 -6.59
C LEU A 96 8.42 22.76 -7.73
N TRP A 97 8.07 21.82 -8.60
CA TRP A 97 8.99 21.26 -9.59
C TRP A 97 8.45 21.26 -11.02
N ASP A 98 7.23 21.74 -11.25
CA ASP A 98 6.55 21.71 -12.57
C ASP A 98 6.47 20.29 -13.17
N VAL A 99 6.41 19.27 -12.30
CA VAL A 99 6.35 17.86 -12.68
C VAL A 99 4.98 17.27 -12.34
N ARG A 100 4.44 16.48 -13.27
CA ARG A 100 3.28 15.61 -13.03
C ARG A 100 3.68 14.14 -13.14
N TRP A 101 3.48 13.38 -12.06
CA TRP A 101 3.75 11.93 -12.06
C TRP A 101 2.69 11.11 -12.80
N TRP A 102 1.50 11.67 -12.99
CA TRP A 102 0.41 11.05 -13.74
C TRP A 102 -0.48 12.14 -14.36
N ASP A 103 -1.19 11.78 -15.43
CA ASP A 103 -2.17 12.64 -16.09
C ASP A 103 -3.43 11.85 -16.44
N TYR A 104 -4.55 12.25 -15.85
CA TYR A 104 -5.88 11.67 -16.05
C TYR A 104 -6.79 12.53 -16.94
N SER A 105 -6.26 13.51 -17.68
CA SER A 105 -7.07 14.46 -18.47
C SER A 105 -8.02 13.79 -19.48
N GLY A 106 -7.70 12.59 -19.96
CA GLY A 106 -8.56 11.78 -20.84
C GLY A 106 -9.55 10.85 -20.15
N HIS A 107 -9.56 10.78 -18.81
CA HIS A 107 -10.40 9.86 -18.06
C HIS A 107 -11.75 10.47 -17.67
N PHE A 108 -12.77 9.61 -17.55
CA PHE A 108 -14.12 10.01 -17.16
C PHE A 108 -14.14 10.65 -15.76
N MET A 109 -14.83 11.80 -15.65
CA MET A 109 -14.91 12.61 -14.44
C MET A 109 -13.53 12.89 -13.81
N ASN A 110 -12.59 13.36 -14.61
CA ASN A 110 -11.32 13.84 -14.10
C ASN A 110 -11.45 15.26 -13.53
N LEU A 111 -10.59 15.58 -12.56
CA LEU A 111 -10.47 16.92 -11.99
C LEU A 111 -9.05 17.44 -12.28
N ASN A 112 -8.94 18.41 -13.19
CA ASN A 112 -7.67 19.00 -13.64
C ASN A 112 -6.62 17.97 -14.11
N GLY A 113 -7.06 16.80 -14.58
CA GLY A 113 -6.17 15.67 -14.90
C GLY A 113 -5.44 15.06 -13.69
N ARG A 114 -5.74 15.47 -12.45
CA ARG A 114 -5.01 15.01 -11.25
C ARG A 114 -5.61 13.77 -10.61
N ILE A 115 -6.92 13.66 -10.64
CA ILE A 115 -7.69 12.50 -10.14
C ILE A 115 -8.78 12.17 -11.15
N CYS A 116 -9.28 10.94 -11.13
CA CYS A 116 -10.45 10.54 -11.92
C CYS A 116 -11.34 9.58 -11.12
N LEU A 117 -12.59 9.43 -11.57
CA LEU A 117 -13.55 8.54 -10.90
C LEU A 117 -13.08 7.08 -10.88
N ALA A 118 -12.45 6.61 -11.95
CA ALA A 118 -11.91 5.26 -12.03
C ALA A 118 -10.81 5.03 -10.97
N GLY A 119 -9.87 5.97 -10.82
CA GLY A 119 -8.84 5.92 -9.79
C GLY A 119 -9.43 5.95 -8.38
N ALA A 120 -10.37 6.87 -8.12
CA ALA A 120 -11.09 6.94 -6.86
C ALA A 120 -11.82 5.62 -6.52
N ALA A 121 -12.45 5.00 -7.52
CA ALA A 121 -13.11 3.71 -7.36
C ALA A 121 -12.13 2.57 -7.03
N VAL A 122 -10.98 2.51 -7.72
CA VAL A 122 -9.92 1.53 -7.43
C VAL A 122 -9.39 1.71 -6.00
N PHE A 123 -9.14 2.94 -5.56
CA PHE A 123 -8.73 3.21 -4.18
C PHE A 123 -9.81 2.86 -3.16
N GLY A 124 -11.07 3.16 -3.47
CA GLY A 124 -12.22 2.78 -2.64
C GLY A 124 -12.34 1.26 -2.50
N LEU A 125 -12.24 0.52 -3.60
CA LEU A 125 -12.26 -0.95 -3.62
C LEU A 125 -11.06 -1.51 -2.85
N GLY A 126 -9.86 -1.00 -3.08
CA GLY A 126 -8.65 -1.41 -2.40
C GLY A 126 -8.71 -1.20 -0.88
N GLY A 127 -9.15 -0.01 -0.45
CA GLY A 127 -9.36 0.29 0.97
C GLY A 127 -10.44 -0.58 1.61
N THR A 128 -11.54 -0.84 0.89
CA THR A 128 -12.61 -1.73 1.36
C THR A 128 -12.13 -3.17 1.48
N ALA A 129 -11.43 -3.69 0.47
CA ALA A 129 -10.85 -5.02 0.50
C ALA A 129 -9.84 -5.15 1.65
N LEU A 130 -9.01 -4.13 1.86
CA LEU A 130 -8.07 -4.09 2.98
C LEU A 130 -8.77 -4.19 4.34
N ILE A 131 -9.76 -3.34 4.60
CA ILE A 131 -10.37 -3.21 5.93
C ILE A 131 -11.41 -4.30 6.20
N CYS A 132 -12.21 -4.66 5.20
CA CYS A 132 -13.33 -5.58 5.35
C CYS A 132 -12.95 -7.04 5.07
N LEU A 133 -11.91 -7.32 4.28
CA LEU A 133 -11.52 -8.70 3.90
C LEU A 133 -10.12 -9.09 4.40
N LEU A 134 -9.09 -8.32 4.03
CA LEU A 134 -7.69 -8.66 4.34
C LEU A 134 -7.40 -8.53 5.83
N LEU A 135 -7.87 -7.47 6.49
CA LEU A 135 -7.60 -7.25 7.91
C LEU A 135 -8.22 -8.35 8.81
N PRO A 136 -9.48 -8.79 8.61
CA PRO A 136 -10.02 -9.95 9.32
C PRO A 136 -9.33 -11.28 9.00
N LEU A 137 -8.88 -11.47 7.75
CA LEU A 137 -8.10 -12.65 7.37
C LEU A 137 -6.74 -12.65 8.09
N TYR A 138 -6.06 -11.51 8.07
CA TYR A 138 -4.81 -11.27 8.77
C TYR A 138 -4.95 -11.51 10.27
N ASP A 139 -5.98 -10.97 10.92
CA ASP A 139 -6.24 -11.19 12.35
C ASP A 139 -6.40 -12.69 12.69
N ARG A 140 -7.04 -13.47 11.82
CA ARG A 140 -7.20 -14.93 11.98
C ARG A 140 -5.87 -15.67 11.79
N LEU A 141 -5.11 -15.34 10.74
CA LEU A 141 -3.82 -15.97 10.47
C LEU A 141 -2.79 -15.65 11.56
N TYR A 142 -2.73 -14.38 11.97
CA TYR A 142 -1.88 -13.90 13.05
C TYR A 142 -2.08 -14.76 14.29
N GLN A 143 -3.32 -14.98 14.72
CA GLN A 143 -3.64 -15.79 15.90
C GLN A 143 -3.19 -17.26 15.82
N ARG A 144 -3.09 -17.84 14.64
CA ARG A 144 -2.63 -19.23 14.44
C ARG A 144 -1.13 -19.40 14.59
N ILE A 145 -0.36 -18.34 14.34
CA ILE A 145 1.11 -18.39 14.44
C ILE A 145 1.52 -18.23 15.91
N SER A 146 2.42 -19.05 16.42
CA SER A 146 2.94 -18.90 17.79
C SER A 146 3.74 -17.61 17.95
N ARG A 147 3.77 -17.03 19.16
CA ARG A 147 4.51 -15.79 19.44
C ARG A 147 5.99 -15.88 19.06
N ARG A 148 6.66 -17.02 19.31
CA ARG A 148 8.08 -17.22 18.95
C ARG A 148 8.31 -17.06 17.44
N TRP A 149 7.45 -17.70 16.64
CA TRP A 149 7.52 -17.62 15.19
C TRP A 149 7.19 -16.22 14.65
N ARG A 150 6.23 -15.50 15.26
CA ARG A 150 5.93 -14.12 14.87
C ARG A 150 7.11 -13.19 15.09
N ILE A 151 7.77 -13.30 16.25
CA ILE A 151 8.96 -12.49 16.57
C ILE A 151 10.10 -12.84 15.62
N ALA A 152 10.37 -14.13 15.39
CA ALA A 152 11.41 -14.57 14.45
C ALA A 152 11.16 -14.02 13.03
N LEU A 153 9.92 -14.13 12.53
CA LEU A 153 9.54 -13.60 11.21
C LEU A 153 9.64 -12.07 11.16
N CYS A 154 9.20 -11.38 12.20
CA CYS A 154 9.29 -9.92 12.34
C CYS A 154 10.75 -9.46 12.26
N LEU A 155 11.65 -10.07 13.05
CA LEU A 155 13.07 -9.75 13.03
C LEU A 155 13.71 -10.06 11.68
N LEU A 156 13.40 -11.21 11.08
CA LEU A 156 13.90 -11.58 9.76
C LEU A 156 13.50 -10.56 8.69
N LEU A 157 12.22 -10.20 8.62
CA LEU A 157 11.73 -9.24 7.63
C LEU A 157 12.31 -7.84 7.83
N LEU A 158 12.46 -7.39 9.08
CA LEU A 158 13.12 -6.12 9.38
C LEU A 158 14.59 -6.14 8.97
N LEU A 159 15.33 -7.21 9.27
CA LEU A 159 16.73 -7.34 8.87
C LEU A 159 16.89 -7.33 7.34
N LEU A 160 16.05 -8.08 6.62
CA LEU A 160 16.04 -8.09 5.16
C LEU A 160 15.70 -6.70 4.60
N PHE A 161 14.70 -6.02 5.18
CA PHE A 161 14.30 -4.68 4.77
C PHE A 161 15.41 -3.66 5.00
N ILE A 162 16.07 -3.68 6.16
CA ILE A 162 17.18 -2.77 6.47
C ILE A 162 18.37 -3.05 5.56
N ALA A 163 18.72 -4.33 5.34
CA ALA A 163 19.80 -4.69 4.44
C ALA A 163 19.54 -4.19 3.00
N ASP A 164 18.33 -4.40 2.48
CA ASP A 164 17.96 -3.91 1.16
C ASP A 164 17.88 -2.37 1.11
N ALA A 165 17.34 -1.74 2.15
CA ALA A 165 17.27 -0.28 2.25
C ALA A 165 18.66 0.36 2.24
N THR A 166 19.59 -0.18 3.03
CA THR A 166 20.98 0.32 3.09
C THR A 166 21.71 0.11 1.77
N TYR A 167 21.51 -1.04 1.12
CA TYR A 167 22.08 -1.29 -0.20
C TYR A 167 21.49 -0.34 -1.26
N CYS A 168 20.17 -0.21 -1.30
CA CYS A 168 19.45 0.62 -2.27
C CYS A 168 19.63 2.12 -2.02
N ALA A 169 20.00 2.54 -0.81
CA ALA A 169 20.39 3.91 -0.53
C ALA A 169 21.64 4.34 -1.32
N VAL A 170 22.53 3.39 -1.63
CA VAL A 170 23.73 3.64 -2.46
C VAL A 170 23.47 3.28 -3.92
N ARG A 171 22.71 2.20 -4.17
CA ARG A 171 22.41 1.69 -5.51
C ARG A 171 20.91 1.47 -5.66
N PRO A 172 20.12 2.54 -5.89
CA PRO A 172 18.68 2.42 -6.02
C PRO A 172 18.32 1.45 -7.14
N ASN A 173 17.18 0.79 -6.98
CA ASN A 173 16.62 0.00 -8.07
C ASN A 173 16.19 0.94 -9.21
N THR A 174 16.91 0.88 -10.33
CA THR A 174 16.69 1.70 -11.53
C THR A 174 16.56 0.80 -12.75
N GLY A 175 15.90 1.30 -13.79
CA GLY A 175 15.71 0.59 -15.05
C GLY A 175 14.42 0.99 -15.76
N ARG A 176 14.27 0.48 -16.99
CA ARG A 176 13.13 0.79 -17.86
C ARG A 176 11.81 0.39 -17.18
N GLY A 177 10.95 1.38 -16.94
CA GLY A 177 9.66 1.20 -16.23
C GLY A 177 9.73 1.35 -14.71
N ILE A 178 10.91 1.59 -14.13
CA ILE A 178 11.13 1.80 -12.69
C ILE A 178 11.49 3.26 -12.41
N SER A 179 12.45 3.81 -13.15
CA SER A 179 12.88 5.20 -13.10
C SER A 179 12.98 5.75 -14.53
N TRP A 180 12.60 7.01 -14.74
CA TRP A 180 12.79 7.68 -16.02
C TRP A 180 14.29 7.99 -16.19
N GLU A 181 15.00 7.14 -16.93
CA GLU A 181 16.31 7.42 -17.56
C GLU A 181 16.13 7.52 -19.07
#